data_AF-A0A1X7SYN8-F1
#
_entry.id   AF-A0A1X7SYN8-F1
#
_cell.length_a   1.000
_cell.length_b   1.000
_cell.length_c   1.000
_cell.angle_alpha   90.00
_cell.angle_beta   90.00
_cell.angle_gamma   90.00
#
_symmetry.space_group_name_H-M   'P 1'
#
loop_
_entity.id
_entity.type
_entity.pdbx_description
1 polymer ?
#
loop_
_entity_poly.entity_id
_entity_poly.type
_entity_poly.pdbx_seq_one_letter_code
_entity_poly.pdbx_strand_id
1 'polypeptide(L)'
;MLYMILLHQQFKHPGAPKVAPSTSTSQLSSTPFPESDIGNITLALQTLGSFNFGAHLPLQLVQNVADMYLYSEHKSIRLEAVKTCTALLVPALLPPTIFTTPFVQFSQASSQVVAEVLRKLLTVGITDTDEEVRECVLLSLDEKFDTHLAQAENLTSLFIAIYDGVFRIRELAMCTIGRLSNLNPAY
;
A
#
# COMPACT_ATOMS: atom_id res chain seq x y z
N MET A 1 10.70 4.59 -16.92
CA MET A 1 11.96 4.27 -16.19
C MET A 1 11.66 3.79 -14.78
N LEU A 2 10.99 4.58 -13.93
CA LEU A 2 10.68 4.21 -12.53
C LEU A 2 9.81 2.93 -12.39
N TYR A 3 8.79 2.78 -13.23
CA TYR A 3 7.96 1.56 -13.31
C TYR A 3 8.75 0.28 -13.67
N MET A 4 9.80 0.39 -14.49
CA MET A 4 10.64 -0.74 -14.92
C MET A 4 11.59 -1.19 -13.81
N ILE A 5 12.09 -0.24 -13.02
CA ILE A 5 12.92 -0.49 -11.84
C ILE A 5 12.09 -1.21 -10.77
N LEU A 6 10.87 -0.71 -10.49
CA LEU A 6 9.98 -1.30 -9.49
C LEU A 6 9.53 -2.73 -9.82
N LEU A 7 9.45 -3.10 -11.10
CA LEU A 7 9.00 -4.42 -11.54
C LEU A 7 10.14 -5.38 -11.93
N HIS A 8 11.40 -5.00 -11.71
CA HIS A 8 12.57 -5.76 -12.18
C HIS A 8 12.49 -6.14 -13.68
N GLN A 9 11.85 -5.31 -14.51
CA GLN A 9 11.75 -5.56 -15.94
C GLN A 9 12.80 -4.76 -16.69
N GLN A 10 13.61 -5.45 -17.51
CA GLN A 10 14.50 -4.79 -18.46
C GLN A 10 13.68 -4.07 -19.53
N PHE A 11 14.09 -2.84 -19.85
CA PHE A 11 13.47 -2.01 -20.88
C PHE A 11 13.44 -2.75 -22.23
N LYS A 12 12.24 -3.06 -22.74
CA LYS A 12 12.04 -3.61 -24.09
C LYS A 12 11.62 -2.49 -25.03
N HIS A 13 12.42 -2.24 -26.06
CA HIS A 13 12.10 -1.24 -27.09
C HIS A 13 10.82 -1.64 -27.86
N PRO A 14 9.95 -0.68 -28.26
CA PRO A 14 8.67 -0.94 -28.96
C PRO A 14 8.72 -1.65 -30.34
N GLY A 15 9.78 -2.39 -30.65
CA GLY A 15 9.95 -3.15 -31.90
C GLY A 15 10.81 -4.41 -31.77
N ALA A 16 11.11 -4.88 -30.55
CA ALA A 16 11.90 -6.10 -30.37
C ALA A 16 11.06 -7.35 -30.75
N PRO A 17 11.62 -8.31 -31.50
CA PRO A 17 10.88 -9.50 -31.95
C PRO A 17 10.41 -10.37 -30.77
N LYS A 18 9.18 -10.90 -30.87
CA LYS A 18 8.63 -11.87 -29.90
C LYS A 18 9.39 -13.20 -30.02
N VAL A 19 10.47 -13.36 -29.26
CA VAL A 19 11.08 -14.68 -29.07
C VAL A 19 10.19 -15.47 -28.09
N ALA A 20 9.90 -16.72 -28.48
CA ALA A 20 9.07 -17.69 -27.77
C ALA A 20 9.54 -17.93 -26.32
N PRO A 21 8.67 -18.40 -25.40
CA PRO A 21 8.99 -18.51 -23.99
C PRO A 21 10.05 -19.58 -23.78
N SER A 22 11.27 -19.16 -23.45
CA SER A 22 12.23 -20.01 -22.78
C SER A 22 11.76 -20.22 -21.35
N THR A 23 11.27 -21.43 -21.06
CA THR A 23 10.97 -21.94 -19.72
C THR A 23 12.19 -21.69 -18.82
N SER A 24 12.15 -20.59 -18.08
CA SER A 24 13.13 -20.27 -17.06
C SER A 24 12.44 -20.59 -15.75
N THR A 25 12.67 -21.82 -15.29
CA THR A 25 12.34 -22.30 -13.96
C THR A 25 12.68 -21.20 -12.95
N SER A 26 11.70 -20.71 -12.19
CA SER A 26 11.94 -19.79 -11.07
C SER A 26 12.65 -20.56 -9.96
N GLN A 27 13.94 -20.80 -10.14
CA GLN A 27 14.81 -21.14 -9.02
C GLN A 27 15.02 -19.83 -8.27
N LEU A 28 14.38 -19.76 -7.10
CA LEU A 28 14.60 -18.75 -6.08
C LEU A 28 16.03 -18.91 -5.57
N SER A 29 17.01 -18.44 -6.33
CA SER A 29 18.40 -18.40 -5.90
C SER A 29 18.54 -17.23 -4.93
N SER A 30 18.73 -17.57 -3.66
CA SER A 30 19.12 -16.69 -2.57
C SER A 30 20.52 -16.13 -2.80
N THR A 31 20.65 -15.18 -3.71
CA THR A 31 21.79 -14.27 -3.75
C THR A 31 21.51 -13.10 -2.80
N PRO A 32 22.40 -12.76 -1.86
CA PRO A 32 22.24 -11.59 -1.02
C PRO A 32 22.15 -10.36 -1.93
N PHE A 33 21.04 -9.63 -1.85
CA PHE A 33 20.90 -8.36 -2.55
C PHE A 33 22.03 -7.42 -2.09
N PRO A 34 22.76 -6.75 -2.99
CA PRO A 34 23.72 -5.73 -2.59
C PRO A 34 23.00 -4.63 -1.81
N GLU A 35 23.56 -4.16 -0.69
CA GLU A 35 22.96 -3.10 0.15
C GLU A 35 22.60 -1.82 -0.65
N SER A 36 23.32 -1.57 -1.75
CA SER A 36 23.04 -0.52 -2.72
C SER A 36 21.61 -0.57 -3.29
N ASP A 37 21.02 -1.76 -3.42
CA ASP A 37 19.69 -1.92 -4.02
C ASP A 37 18.58 -1.56 -3.02
N ILE A 38 18.79 -1.78 -1.72
CA ILE A 38 17.82 -1.43 -0.67
C ILE A 38 17.61 0.08 -0.62
N GLY A 39 18.71 0.85 -0.65
CA GLY A 39 18.67 2.31 -0.67
C GLY A 39 17.97 2.85 -1.92
N ASN A 40 18.25 2.26 -3.08
CA ASN A 40 17.62 2.63 -4.35
C ASN A 40 16.12 2.32 -4.36
N ILE A 41 15.70 1.16 -3.84
CA ILE A 41 14.29 0.78 -3.71
C ILE A 41 13.57 1.75 -2.77
N THR A 42 14.16 2.02 -1.60
CA THR A 42 13.58 2.94 -0.61
C THR A 42 13.39 4.33 -1.21
N LEU A 43 14.40 4.86 -1.89
CA LEU A 43 14.30 6.15 -2.56
C LEU A 43 13.28 6.14 -3.71
N ALA A 44 13.18 5.04 -4.46
CA ALA A 44 12.19 4.90 -5.52
C ALA A 44 10.75 4.89 -4.98
N LEU A 45 10.49 4.18 -3.87
CA LEU A 45 9.21 4.20 -3.17
C LEU A 45 8.87 5.59 -2.64
N GLN A 46 9.80 6.25 -1.96
CA GLN A 46 9.62 7.61 -1.46
C GLN A 46 9.33 8.61 -2.60
N THR A 47 10.06 8.50 -3.70
CA THR A 47 9.81 9.31 -4.90
C THR A 47 8.43 9.03 -5.47
N LEU A 48 8.00 7.77 -5.49
CA LEU A 48 6.69 7.38 -5.98
C LEU A 48 5.56 7.92 -5.09
N GLY A 49 5.67 7.79 -3.77
CA GLY A 49 4.64 8.25 -2.82
C GLY A 49 4.52 9.77 -2.78
N SER A 50 5.59 10.51 -3.06
CA SER A 50 5.59 11.98 -3.11
C SER A 50 5.25 12.55 -4.49
N PHE A 51 5.14 11.72 -5.52
CA PHE A 51 4.87 12.18 -6.87
C PHE A 51 3.39 12.53 -7.09
N ASN A 52 3.13 13.68 -7.73
CA ASN A 52 1.77 14.06 -8.11
C ASN A 52 1.40 13.47 -9.48
N PHE A 53 0.61 12.40 -9.47
CA PHE A 53 0.12 11.73 -10.70
C PHE A 53 -1.07 12.42 -11.37
N GLY A 54 -1.61 13.49 -10.79
CA GLY A 54 -2.84 14.13 -11.27
C GLY A 54 -4.00 13.12 -11.33
N ALA A 55 -4.79 13.15 -12.41
CA ALA A 55 -5.99 12.32 -12.58
C ALA A 55 -5.72 10.88 -13.07
N HIS A 56 -4.46 10.49 -13.30
CA HIS A 56 -4.12 9.28 -14.05
C HIS A 56 -3.19 8.32 -13.30
N LEU A 57 -3.38 8.15 -11.99
CA LEU A 57 -2.67 7.09 -11.27
C LEU A 57 -3.26 5.71 -11.63
N PRO A 58 -2.47 4.76 -12.17
CA PRO A 58 -2.95 3.40 -12.36
C PRO A 58 -3.04 2.70 -11.00
N LEU A 59 -4.24 2.33 -10.55
CA LEU A 59 -4.41 1.58 -9.29
C LEU A 59 -3.63 0.25 -9.27
N GLN A 60 -3.39 -0.34 -10.44
CA GLN A 60 -2.52 -1.52 -10.59
C GLN A 60 -1.09 -1.28 -10.09
N LEU A 61 -0.58 -0.04 -10.21
CA LEU A 61 0.74 0.30 -9.67
C LEU A 61 0.75 0.17 -8.14
N VAL A 62 -0.31 0.62 -7.47
CA VAL A 62 -0.44 0.55 -6.01
C VAL A 62 -0.49 -0.90 -5.56
N GLN A 63 -1.26 -1.73 -6.27
CA GLN A 63 -1.32 -3.17 -6.01
C GLN A 63 0.05 -3.84 -6.16
N ASN A 64 0.79 -3.55 -7.24
CA ASN A 64 2.13 -4.10 -7.45
C ASN A 64 3.11 -3.66 -6.34
N VAL A 65 3.05 -2.40 -5.90
CA VAL A 65 3.89 -1.92 -4.79
C VAL A 65 3.55 -2.67 -3.50
N ALA A 66 2.26 -2.84 -3.21
CA ALA A 66 1.80 -3.56 -2.04
C ALA A 66 2.29 -5.01 -2.04
N ASP A 67 2.15 -5.71 -3.17
CA ASP A 67 2.52 -7.12 -3.32
C ASP A 67 4.02 -7.35 -3.19
N MET A 68 4.83 -6.41 -3.69
CA MET A 68 6.28 -6.57 -3.72
C MET A 68 6.99 -6.13 -2.44
N TYR A 69 6.49 -5.09 -1.77
CA TYR A 69 7.30 -4.37 -0.77
C TYR A 69 6.74 -4.37 0.65
N LEU A 70 5.44 -4.61 0.86
CA LEU A 70 4.85 -4.62 2.21
C LEU A 70 5.38 -5.76 3.10
N TYR A 71 5.80 -6.87 2.48
CA TYR A 71 6.33 -8.04 3.19
C TYR A 71 7.83 -8.24 2.95
N SER A 72 8.56 -7.16 2.62
CA SER A 72 10.01 -7.23 2.44
C SER A 72 10.73 -7.61 3.74
N GLU A 73 11.79 -8.40 3.66
CA GLU A 73 12.68 -8.70 4.79
C GLU A 73 13.30 -7.43 5.41
N HIS A 74 13.41 -6.34 4.63
CA HIS A 74 14.02 -5.10 5.07
C HIS A 74 12.98 -4.12 5.63
N LYS A 75 13.09 -3.83 6.93
CA LYS A 75 12.24 -2.85 7.65
C LYS A 75 12.12 -1.51 6.93
N SER A 76 13.22 -0.96 6.39
CA SER A 76 13.22 0.33 5.69
C SER A 76 12.33 0.32 4.45
N ILE A 77 12.33 -0.80 3.69
CA ILE A 77 11.48 -0.97 2.52
C ILE A 77 10.02 -1.08 2.96
N ARG A 78 9.71 -1.86 4.00
CA ARG A 78 8.34 -1.99 4.51
C ARG A 78 7.76 -0.65 4.97
N LEU A 79 8.53 0.12 5.74
CA LEU A 79 8.14 1.47 6.18
C LEU A 79 7.80 2.39 5.01
N GLU A 80 8.65 2.41 3.98
CA GLU A 80 8.44 3.29 2.84
C GLU A 80 7.32 2.78 1.91
N ALA A 81 7.13 1.46 1.82
CA ALA A 81 6.02 0.84 1.11
C ALA A 81 4.67 1.21 1.75
N VAL A 82 4.58 1.20 3.08
CA VAL A 82 3.37 1.64 3.81
C VAL A 82 3.00 3.07 3.43
N LYS A 83 3.95 4.01 3.57
CA LYS A 83 3.73 5.43 3.23
C LYS A 83 3.37 5.63 1.76
N THR A 84 4.01 4.87 0.88
CA THR A 84 3.78 4.95 -0.57
C THR A 84 2.38 4.44 -0.91
N CYS A 85 2.01 3.25 -0.43
CA CYS A 85 0.70 2.66 -0.67
C CYS A 85 -0.42 3.56 -0.14
N THR A 86 -0.31 4.09 1.08
CA THR A 86 -1.32 5.00 1.63
C THR A 86 -1.44 6.29 0.83
N ALA A 87 -0.32 6.94 0.49
CA ALA A 87 -0.31 8.16 -0.32
C ALA A 87 -0.95 7.94 -1.71
N LEU A 88 -0.64 6.81 -2.34
CA LEU A 88 -1.17 6.47 -3.66
C LEU A 88 -2.66 6.08 -3.65
N LEU A 89 -3.21 5.63 -2.52
CA LEU A 89 -4.64 5.32 -2.40
C LEU A 89 -5.50 6.58 -2.25
N VAL A 90 -4.96 7.67 -1.68
CA VAL A 90 -5.72 8.89 -1.37
C VAL A 90 -6.55 9.44 -2.54
N PRO A 91 -6.02 9.58 -3.77
CA PRO A 91 -6.80 10.10 -4.90
C PRO A 91 -8.04 9.25 -5.22
N ALA A 92 -8.00 7.96 -4.92
CA ALA A 92 -9.09 7.03 -5.16
C ALA A 92 -10.15 7.02 -4.05
N LEU A 93 -9.84 7.60 -2.89
CA LEU A 93 -10.74 7.69 -1.73
C LEU A 93 -11.52 9.01 -1.70
N LEU A 94 -11.03 10.03 -2.38
CA LEU A 94 -11.63 11.37 -2.39
C LEU A 94 -12.86 11.41 -3.31
N PRO A 95 -13.90 12.18 -2.94
CA PRO A 95 -15.07 12.38 -3.80
C PRO A 95 -14.68 12.94 -5.18
N PRO A 96 -15.36 12.53 -6.27
CA PRO A 96 -15.07 12.97 -7.63
C PRO A 96 -15.32 14.48 -7.86
N THR A 97 -15.86 15.20 -6.88
CA THR A 97 -16.11 16.64 -6.95
C THR A 97 -14.88 17.51 -6.67
N ILE A 98 -13.81 16.95 -6.09
CA ILE A 98 -12.57 17.68 -5.78
C ILE A 98 -11.66 17.78 -7.02
N PHE A 99 -11.72 16.79 -7.91
CA PHE A 99 -11.02 16.84 -9.19
C PHE A 99 -11.98 17.40 -10.25
N THR A 100 -11.56 18.47 -10.93
CA THR A 100 -12.36 19.29 -11.86
C THR A 100 -12.81 18.58 -13.15
N THR A 101 -12.97 17.26 -13.14
CA THR A 101 -13.41 16.46 -14.29
C THR A 101 -14.74 15.77 -13.96
N PRO A 102 -15.86 16.08 -14.63
CA PRO A 102 -17.20 15.67 -14.19
C PRO A 102 -17.53 14.17 -14.32
N PHE A 103 -16.56 13.29 -14.61
CA PHE A 103 -16.86 11.95 -15.14
C PHE A 103 -15.80 10.87 -14.86
N VAL A 104 -15.08 10.90 -13.75
CA VAL A 104 -14.35 9.68 -13.35
C VAL A 104 -15.34 8.75 -12.64
N GLN A 105 -16.01 7.90 -13.43
CA GLN A 105 -16.79 6.79 -12.89
C GLN A 105 -15.84 5.89 -12.09
N PHE A 106 -15.96 5.92 -10.77
CA PHE A 106 -15.23 5.00 -9.91
C PHE A 106 -15.70 3.58 -10.21
N SER A 107 -14.86 2.81 -10.89
CA SER A 107 -15.24 1.47 -11.33
C SER A 107 -15.30 0.51 -10.13
N GLN A 108 -16.15 -0.51 -10.21
CA GLN A 108 -16.17 -1.59 -9.20
C GLN A 108 -14.78 -2.24 -9.02
N ALA A 109 -14.02 -2.39 -10.11
CA ALA A 109 -12.65 -2.89 -10.06
C ALA A 109 -11.71 -1.97 -9.26
N SER A 110 -11.88 -0.65 -9.37
CA SER A 110 -11.10 0.32 -8.61
C SER A 110 -11.36 0.18 -7.11
N SER A 111 -12.62 0.01 -6.71
CA SER A 111 -13.00 -0.21 -5.30
C SER A 111 -12.41 -1.50 -4.74
N GLN A 112 -12.39 -2.57 -5.54
CA GLN A 112 -11.78 -3.85 -5.15
C GLN A 112 -10.27 -3.71 -4.89
N VAL A 113 -9.55 -2.98 -5.73
CA VAL A 113 -8.10 -2.75 -5.54
C VAL A 113 -7.84 -1.96 -4.26
N VAL A 114 -8.64 -0.91 -3.99
CA VAL A 114 -8.55 -0.14 -2.74
C VAL A 114 -8.75 -1.05 -1.52
N ALA A 115 -9.82 -1.85 -1.52
CA ALA A 115 -10.12 -2.77 -0.43
C ALA A 115 -9.02 -3.81 -0.22
N GLU A 116 -8.48 -4.36 -1.31
CA GLU A 116 -7.39 -5.34 -1.28
C GLU A 116 -6.11 -4.77 -0.65
N VAL A 117 -5.66 -3.59 -1.10
CA VAL A 117 -4.45 -2.96 -0.58
C VAL A 117 -4.65 -2.52 0.87
N LEU A 118 -5.83 -1.98 1.21
CA LEU A 118 -6.14 -1.60 2.60
C LEU A 118 -6.10 -2.80 3.55
N ARG A 119 -6.63 -3.95 3.13
CA ARG A 119 -6.57 -5.18 3.94
C ARG A 119 -5.13 -5.62 4.18
N LYS A 120 -4.28 -5.57 3.14
CA LYS A 120 -2.84 -5.89 3.28
C LYS A 120 -2.13 -4.94 4.24
N LEU A 121 -2.43 -3.64 4.15
CA LEU A 121 -1.90 -2.65 5.08
C LEU A 121 -2.33 -2.97 6.52
N LEU A 122 -3.61 -3.25 6.77
CA LEU A 122 -4.10 -3.62 8.11
C LEU A 122 -3.46 -4.91 8.63
N THR A 123 -3.28 -5.93 7.78
CA THR A 123 -2.55 -7.15 8.14
C THR A 123 -1.14 -6.80 8.60
N VAL A 124 -0.38 -6.03 7.82
CA VAL A 124 0.97 -5.56 8.23
C VAL A 124 0.89 -4.78 9.55
N GLY A 125 -0.11 -3.91 9.70
CA GLY A 125 -0.33 -3.11 10.90
C GLY A 125 -0.52 -3.92 12.19
N ILE A 126 -0.96 -5.18 12.10
CA ILE A 126 -1.18 -6.04 13.27
C ILE A 126 -0.19 -7.20 13.37
N THR A 127 0.43 -7.63 12.28
CA THR A 127 1.30 -8.82 12.26
C THR A 127 2.79 -8.52 12.11
N ASP A 128 3.19 -7.29 11.74
CA ASP A 128 4.62 -6.99 11.55
C ASP A 128 5.41 -7.13 12.86
N THR A 129 6.59 -7.72 12.76
CA THR A 129 7.47 -7.95 13.92
C THR A 129 8.04 -6.65 14.48
N ASP A 130 8.20 -5.63 13.64
CA ASP A 130 8.74 -4.33 14.00
C ASP A 130 7.62 -3.36 14.42
N GLU A 131 7.67 -2.86 15.66
CA GLU A 131 6.68 -1.91 16.19
C GLU A 131 6.57 -0.62 15.39
N GLU A 132 7.69 -0.10 14.87
CA GLU A 132 7.69 1.11 14.04
C GLU A 132 6.89 0.92 12.75
N VAL A 133 6.86 -0.28 12.18
CA VAL A 133 6.08 -0.56 10.96
C VAL A 133 4.59 -0.59 11.30
N ARG A 134 4.22 -1.28 12.38
CA ARG A 134 2.83 -1.33 12.87
C ARG A 134 2.30 0.06 13.20
N GLU A 135 3.09 0.87 13.90
CA GLU A 135 2.76 2.26 14.21
C GLU A 135 2.62 3.11 12.93
N CYS A 136 3.56 2.97 11.98
CA CYS A 136 3.53 3.68 10.69
C CYS A 136 2.24 3.40 9.90
N VAL A 137 1.76 2.15 9.89
CA VAL A 137 0.49 1.79 9.27
C VAL A 137 -0.66 2.57 9.92
N LEU A 138 -0.82 2.49 11.24
CA LEU A 138 -1.94 3.16 11.92
C LEU A 138 -1.88 4.68 11.77
N LEU A 139 -0.70 5.28 11.82
CA LEU A 139 -0.51 6.72 11.58
C LEU A 139 -0.86 7.14 10.15
N SER A 140 -0.67 6.25 9.18
CA SER A 140 -0.94 6.54 7.76
C SER A 140 -2.42 6.42 7.39
N LEU A 141 -3.25 5.82 8.25
CA LEU A 141 -4.68 5.57 8.03
C LEU A 141 -5.53 6.68 8.66
N ASP A 142 -5.56 7.83 7.99
CA ASP A 142 -6.34 9.00 8.41
C ASP A 142 -7.82 8.96 7.95
N GLU A 143 -8.54 10.06 8.23
CA GLU A 143 -9.98 10.25 7.93
C GLU A 143 -10.40 9.90 6.50
N LYS A 144 -9.50 9.99 5.52
CA LYS A 144 -9.81 9.68 4.13
C LYS A 144 -10.12 8.20 3.91
N PHE A 145 -9.66 7.33 4.81
CA PHE A 145 -9.87 5.88 4.73
C PHE A 145 -11.15 5.42 5.45
N ASP A 146 -11.85 6.31 6.16
CA ASP A 146 -12.83 5.93 7.17
C ASP A 146 -14.02 5.15 6.64
N THR A 147 -14.52 5.52 5.47
CA THR A 147 -15.60 4.79 4.80
C THR A 147 -15.23 3.32 4.56
N HIS A 148 -13.96 3.03 4.27
CA HIS A 148 -13.47 1.67 4.09
C HIS A 148 -13.08 1.03 5.42
N LEU A 149 -12.45 1.76 6.35
CA LEU A 149 -12.08 1.24 7.66
C LEU A 149 -13.29 0.84 8.51
N ALA A 150 -14.44 1.50 8.34
CA ALA A 150 -15.68 1.20 9.05
C ALA A 150 -16.34 -0.13 8.61
N GLN A 151 -15.81 -0.81 7.58
CA GLN A 151 -16.27 -2.14 7.20
C GLN A 151 -15.90 -3.18 8.28
N ALA A 152 -16.81 -4.10 8.56
CA ALA A 152 -16.69 -5.06 9.67
C ALA A 152 -15.35 -5.83 9.71
N GLU A 153 -14.85 -6.27 8.55
CA GLU A 153 -13.57 -6.99 8.43
C GLU A 153 -12.36 -6.12 8.85
N ASN A 154 -12.41 -4.82 8.50
CA ASN A 154 -11.35 -3.87 8.83
C ASN A 154 -11.42 -3.45 10.30
N LEU A 155 -12.63 -3.25 10.84
CA LEU A 155 -12.85 -3.02 12.28
C LEU A 155 -12.38 -4.21 13.11
N THR A 156 -12.57 -5.45 12.64
CA THR A 156 -12.02 -6.66 13.31
C THR A 156 -10.50 -6.53 13.48
N SER A 157 -9.81 -6.11 12.42
CA SER A 157 -8.34 -5.94 12.43
C SER A 157 -7.93 -4.83 13.40
N LEU A 158 -8.65 -3.70 13.43
CA LEU A 158 -8.39 -2.61 14.36
C LEU A 158 -8.64 -3.01 15.82
N PHE A 159 -9.64 -3.84 16.11
CA PHE A 159 -9.87 -4.40 17.43
C PHE A 159 -8.79 -5.38 17.89
N ILE A 160 -8.02 -5.97 16.97
CA ILE A 160 -6.80 -6.71 17.35
C ILE A 160 -5.71 -5.73 17.79
N ALA A 161 -5.56 -4.60 17.07
CA ALA A 161 -4.54 -3.58 17.35
C ALA A 161 -4.71 -2.88 18.72
N ILE A 162 -5.90 -2.89 19.34
CA ILE A 162 -6.06 -2.34 20.71
C ILE A 162 -5.35 -3.19 21.79
N TYR A 163 -4.99 -4.44 21.46
CA TYR A 163 -4.27 -5.36 22.35
C TYR A 163 -2.78 -5.44 22.03
N ASP A 164 -2.28 -4.48 21.26
CA ASP A 164 -0.86 -4.40 20.91
C ASP A 164 0.06 -4.36 22.14
N GLY A 165 1.25 -4.98 22.02
CA GLY A 165 2.27 -4.94 23.07
C GLY A 165 2.81 -3.53 23.36
N VAL A 166 2.70 -2.62 22.39
CA VAL A 166 3.18 -1.24 22.48
C VAL A 166 2.05 -0.30 22.82
N PHE A 167 2.20 0.47 23.91
CA PHE A 167 1.17 1.39 24.39
C PHE A 167 0.72 2.40 23.32
N ARG A 168 1.67 2.97 22.58
CA ARG A 168 1.38 3.99 21.56
C ARG A 168 0.49 3.45 20.44
N ILE A 169 0.71 2.22 20.01
CA ILE A 169 -0.10 1.56 18.97
C ILE A 169 -1.53 1.33 19.48
N ARG A 170 -1.69 0.90 20.74
CA ARG A 170 -3.03 0.77 21.36
C ARG A 170 -3.78 2.08 21.40
N GLU A 171 -3.11 3.17 21.76
CA GLU A 171 -3.71 4.51 21.78
C GLU A 171 -4.18 4.92 20.38
N LEU A 172 -3.32 4.76 19.36
CA LEU A 172 -3.67 5.06 17.97
C LEU A 172 -4.86 4.23 17.48
N ALA A 173 -4.89 2.92 17.79
CA ALA A 173 -6.01 2.05 17.44
C ALA A 173 -7.31 2.50 18.11
N MET A 174 -7.28 2.84 19.41
CA MET A 174 -8.45 3.35 20.14
C MET A 174 -8.94 4.68 19.57
N CYS A 175 -8.03 5.60 19.21
CA CYS A 175 -8.40 6.86 18.57
C CYS A 175 -9.07 6.62 17.20
N THR A 176 -8.51 5.73 16.38
CA THR A 176 -9.08 5.37 15.08
C THR A 176 -10.47 4.75 15.24
N ILE A 177 -10.63 3.77 16.12
CA ILE A 177 -11.96 3.16 16.39
C ILE A 177 -12.95 4.20 16.91
N GLY A 178 -12.52 5.04 17.85
CA GLY A 178 -13.36 6.12 18.39
C GLY A 178 -13.87 7.04 17.30
N ARG A 179 -13.02 7.38 16.33
CA ARG A 179 -13.39 8.14 15.13
C ARG A 179 -14.40 7.40 14.24
N LEU A 180 -14.24 6.09 14.04
CA LEU A 180 -15.12 5.26 13.22
C LEU A 180 -16.48 4.95 13.88
N SER A 181 -16.65 5.18 15.18
CA SER A 181 -17.89 4.92 15.91
C SER A 181 -19.12 5.64 15.32
N ASN A 182 -18.93 6.80 14.68
CA ASN A 182 -20.01 7.54 14.02
C ASN A 182 -20.44 6.92 12.68
N LEU A 183 -19.58 6.11 12.06
CA LEU A 183 -19.83 5.49 10.77
C LEU A 183 -20.43 4.08 10.89
N ASN A 184 -20.01 3.33 11.91
CA ASN A 184 -20.53 1.99 12.17
C ASN A 184 -20.70 1.73 13.69
N PRO A 185 -21.67 2.38 14.35
CA PRO A 185 -21.87 2.27 15.80
C PRO A 185 -22.40 0.91 16.26
N ALA A 186 -22.88 0.08 15.32
CA ALA A 186 -23.50 -1.22 15.63
C ALA A 186 -22.48 -2.36 15.72
N TYR A 187 -21.23 -2.10 15.31
CA TYR A 187 -20.13 -3.07 15.32
C TYR A 187 -19.23 -2.84 16.52
#